data_AF-K8F2N9-F1
#
_entry.id   AF-K8F2N9-F1
#
_cell.length_a   1.000
_cell.length_b   1.000
_cell.length_c   1.000
_cell.angle_alpha   90.00
_cell.angle_beta   90.00
_cell.angle_gamma   90.00
#
_symmetry.space_group_name_H-M   'P 1'
#
loop_
_entity.id
_entity.type
_entity.pdbx_description
1 polymer ?
#
loop_
_entity_poly.entity_id
_entity_poly.type
_entity_poly.pdbx_seq_one_letter_code
_entity_poly.pdbx_strand_id
1 'polypeptide(L)' 'MRQQRRQITRGLLQKRAEHNDGIVRTLKEVSLHQEKLERIGESLQRDCRELRILLLHENQIGKLGR' A
#
# COMPACT_ATOMS: atom_id res chain seq x y z
N MET A 1 16.01 14.16 -15.20
CA MET A 1 14.73 13.41 -15.09
C MET A 1 14.44 13.20 -13.60
N ARG A 2 13.40 13.81 -13.02
CA ARG A 2 13.03 13.54 -11.62
C ARG A 2 12.39 12.15 -11.57
N GLN A 3 13.07 11.15 -11.03
CA GLN A 3 12.46 9.85 -10.76
C GLN A 3 11.34 10.05 -9.73
N GLN A 4 10.09 9.82 -10.14
CA GLN A 4 8.96 9.86 -9.23
C GLN A 4 9.04 8.63 -8.32
N ARG A 5 9.37 8.83 -7.04
CA ARG A 5 9.45 7.74 -6.05
C ARG A 5 8.11 7.02 -5.92
N ARG A 6 8.09 5.71 -6.20
CA ARG A 6 6.88 4.87 -6.07
C ARG A 6 6.46 4.73 -4.61
N GLN A 7 5.18 4.89 -4.34
CA GLN A 7 4.59 4.81 -3.00
C GLN A 7 3.22 4.15 -3.03
N ILE A 8 2.73 3.71 -1.87
CA ILE A 8 1.38 3.15 -1.79
C ILE A 8 0.37 4.26 -2.05
N THR A 9 -0.48 4.04 -3.04
CA THR A 9 -1.55 4.96 -3.43
C THR A 9 -2.90 4.32 -3.15
N ARG A 10 -3.93 5.14 -2.94
CA ARG A 10 -5.32 4.67 -2.87
C ARG A 10 -5.71 3.84 -4.10
N GLY A 11 -5.24 4.22 -5.29
CA GLY A 11 -5.50 3.47 -6.53
C GLY A 11 -4.90 2.06 -6.50
N LEU A 12 -3.68 1.91 -5.99
CA LEU A 12 -3.07 0.60 -5.78
C LEU A 12 -3.86 -0.23 -4.76
N LEU A 13 -4.23 0.37 -3.63
CA LEU A 13 -5.02 -0.29 -2.59
C LEU A 13 -6.39 -0.75 -3.11
N GLN A 14 -7.06 0.08 -3.91
CA GLN A 14 -8.36 -0.24 -4.50
C GLN A 14 -8.27 -1.40 -5.50
N LYS A 15 -7.21 -1.46 -6.32
CA LYS A 15 -6.95 -2.62 -7.19
C LYS A 15 -6.75 -3.91 -6.40
N ARG A 16 -6.07 -3.84 -5.26
CA ARG A 16 -5.77 -5.00 -4.41
C ARG A 16 -6.93 -5.37 -3.48
N ALA A 17 -7.94 -4.52 -3.37
CA ALA A 17 -9.16 -4.75 -2.61
C ALA A 17 -10.29 -5.38 -3.45
N GLU A 18 -10.00 -5.99 -4.61
CA GLU A 18 -11.03 -6.56 -5.49
C GLU A 18 -11.90 -7.61 -4.79
N HIS A 19 -11.33 -8.40 -3.90
CA HIS A 19 -12.04 -9.37 -3.06
C HIS A 19 -12.81 -8.74 -1.89
N ASN A 20 -12.69 -7.42 -1.71
CA ASN A 20 -13.35 -6.62 -0.68
C ASN A 20 -14.20 -5.52 -1.36
N ASP A 21 -14.87 -5.85 -2.46
CA ASP A 21 -15.73 -4.96 -3.25
C ASP A 21 -15.04 -3.65 -3.72
N GLY A 22 -13.70 -3.63 -3.76
CA GLY A 22 -12.92 -2.42 -3.98
C GLY A 22 -13.00 -1.39 -2.85
N ILE A 23 -13.58 -1.74 -1.69
CA ILE A 23 -13.79 -0.87 -0.54
C ILE A 23 -12.54 -0.88 0.35
N VAL A 24 -11.63 0.06 0.13
CA VAL A 24 -10.37 0.16 0.89
C VAL A 24 -10.60 0.42 2.40
N ARG A 25 -11.72 1.08 2.76
CA ARG A 25 -12.01 1.46 4.16
C ARG A 25 -12.13 0.27 5.11
N THR A 26 -12.74 -0.82 4.65
CA THR A 26 -13.01 -2.04 5.43
C THR A 26 -11.98 -3.14 5.18
N LEU A 27 -10.94 -2.84 4.40
CA LEU A 27 -9.90 -3.81 4.04
C LEU A 27 -9.10 -4.24 5.27
N LYS A 28 -9.20 -5.51 5.65
CA LYS A 28 -8.50 -6.08 6.82
C LYS A 28 -7.11 -6.60 6.47
N GLU A 29 -6.91 -7.06 5.25
CA GLU A 29 -5.65 -7.63 4.77
C GLU A 29 -5.35 -7.12 3.35
N VAL A 30 -4.09 -6.77 3.09
CA VAL A 30 -3.64 -6.45 1.73
C VAL A 30 -2.22 -6.94 1.49
N SER A 31 -2.02 -7.57 0.33
CA SER A 31 -0.71 -7.97 -0.18
C SER A 31 -0.28 -7.09 -1.34
N LEU A 32 0.87 -6.41 -1.20
CA LEU A 32 1.47 -5.50 -2.17
C LEU A 32 2.81 -6.06 -2.67
N HIS A 33 2.78 -7.26 -3.23
CA HIS A 33 3.97 -7.96 -3.72
C HIS A 33 4.49 -7.39 -5.05
N GLN A 34 5.81 -7.21 -5.17
CA GLN A 34 6.50 -6.82 -6.42
C GLN A 34 6.05 -5.48 -7.04
N GLU A 35 5.54 -4.56 -6.22
CA GLU A 35 5.06 -3.24 -6.67
C GLU A 35 6.22 -2.25 -6.94
N LYS A 36 7.44 -2.61 -6.54
CA LYS A 36 8.64 -1.76 -6.57
C LYS A 36 8.41 -0.47 -5.78
N LEU A 37 7.73 -0.59 -4.63
CA LEU A 37 7.49 0.53 -3.71
C LEU A 37 8.81 0.96 -3.09
N GLU A 38 9.04 2.28 -3.04
CA GLU A 38 10.21 2.89 -2.39
C GLU A 38 9.85 3.48 -1.02
N ARG A 39 8.56 3.68 -0.74
CA ARG A 39 8.02 4.23 0.52
C ARG A 39 6.57 3.80 0.75
N ILE A 40 6.16 3.80 2.01
CA ILE A 40 4.78 3.48 2.42
C ILE A 40 3.79 4.57 1.97
N GLY A 41 4.10 5.86 2.17
CA GLY A 41 3.16 6.96 1.86
C GLY A 41 1.98 7.06 2.86
N GLU A 42 1.08 8.02 2.67
CA GLU A 42 0.00 8.33 3.62
C GLU A 42 -1.30 7.53 3.41
N SER A 43 -1.48 6.90 2.25
CA SER A 43 -2.76 6.30 1.85
C SER A 43 -3.25 5.23 2.83
N LEU A 44 -2.35 4.44 3.41
CA LEU A 44 -2.72 3.43 4.41
C LEU A 44 -3.40 4.04 5.64
N GLN A 45 -2.82 5.11 6.20
CA GLN A 45 -3.36 5.78 7.38
C GLN A 45 -4.68 6.50 7.07
N ARG A 46 -4.79 7.07 5.86
CA ARG A 46 -5.95 7.84 5.43
C ARG A 46 -7.15 6.93 5.11
N ASP A 47 -6.90 5.90 4.32
CA ASP A 47 -7.93 5.11 3.64
C ASP A 47 -8.20 3.76 4.32
N CYS A 48 -7.20 3.05 4.86
CA CYS A 48 -7.35 1.69 5.38
C CYS A 48 -7.59 1.65 6.90
N ARG A 49 -8.79 2.02 7.36
CA ARG A 49 -9.10 2.17 8.80
C ARG A 49 -9.16 0.85 9.57
N GLU A 50 -9.45 -0.25 8.88
CA GLU A 50 -9.59 -1.58 9.49
C GLU A 50 -8.40 -2.51 9.21
N LEU A 51 -7.33 -2.00 8.59
CA LEU A 51 -6.20 -2.83 8.19
C LEU A 51 -5.53 -3.48 9.41
N ARG A 52 -5.37 -4.80 9.33
CA ARG A 52 -4.71 -5.64 10.33
C ARG A 52 -3.43 -6.24 9.78
N ILE A 53 -3.43 -6.65 8.51
CA ILE A 53 -2.32 -7.34 7.87
C ILE A 53 -1.91 -6.58 6.61
N LEU A 54 -0.61 -6.28 6.52
CA LEU A 54 0.02 -5.65 5.36
C LEU A 54 1.26 -6.46 4.94
N LEU A 55 1.24 -7.03 3.75
CA LEU A 55 2.37 -7.77 3.19
C LEU A 55 3.08 -6.93 2.12
N LEU A 56 4.39 -6.71 2.29
CA LEU A 56 5.21 -5.84 1.43
C LEU A 56 6.37 -6.59 0.75
N HIS A 57 6.21 -7.89 0.51
CA HIS A 57 7.25 -8.76 -0.02
C HIS A 57 7.78 -8.29 -1.39
N GLU A 58 9.09 -8.37 -1.62
CA GLU A 58 9.76 -7.91 -2.87
C GLU A 58 9.51 -6.42 -3.21
N ASN A 59 9.68 -5.52 -2.23
CA ASN A 59 9.72 -4.07 -2.45
C ASN A 59 11.06 -3.45 -2.01
N GLN A 60 11.37 -2.26 -2.51
CA GLN A 60 12.62 -1.53 -2.25
C GLN A 60 12.39 -0.36 -1.28
N ILE A 61 11.68 -0.65 -0.18
CA ILE A 61 11.26 0.39 0.75
C ILE A 61 12.49 0.89 1.51
N GLY A 62 12.72 2.20 1.49
CA GLY A 62 13.78 2.83 2.29
C GLY A 62 13.58 2.58 3.79
N LYS A 63 14.61 2.85 4.60
CA LYS A 63 14.55 2.66 6.05
C LYS A 63 13.28 3.30 6.64
N LEU A 64 12.51 2.50 7.38
CA LEU A 64 11.33 2.97 8.11
C LEU A 64 11.78 3.63 9.41
N GLY A 65 11.43 4.90 9.61
CA GLY A 65 11.74 5.61 10.85
C GLY A 65 13.24 5.75 11.16
N ARG A 66 13.57 6.17 12.39
CA ARG A 66 14.94 6.14 12.92
C ARG A 66 15.20 4.81 13.61
#